data_AF-A0A8C3YPP9-F1
#
_entry.id   AF-A0A8C3YPP9-F1
#
_cell.length_a   1.000
_cell.length_b   1.000
_cell.length_c   1.000
_cell.angle_alpha   90.00
_cell.angle_beta   90.00
_cell.angle_gamma   90.00
#
_symmetry.space_group_name_H-M   'P 1'
#
loop_
_entity.id
_entity.type
_entity.pdbx_description
1 polymer ?
#
loop_
_entity_poly.entity_id
_entity_poly.type
_entity_poly.pdbx_seq_one_letter_code
_entity_poly.pdbx_strand_id
1 'polypeptide(L)'
;MAPRPRRLHPAQPRLPGAGPPLGQALLRAASPSRPQAGHFSKALELAFATQQFVALQLVAEDLDEKSDPALLARCSDFFLEHQQYQKAVELLLAAKKYQDALQLCLEQNLTITEELAEKMTVSKDCKDLSEESRRELLEQVASCCMRQGSYHLAAKKYTQAGDRLKAMRALLKSGDTEKIVFFAGVSRQREVYVMAANYLQSLDWRRDPEIVKSIISFYTKGRALDLLAGFYDACAQVEIDEYQNYEKAQGALTEAYKCLSKAKTRSPPDQEAGLAQLHSKMTLVKRFMQARRMYAEDPKEALRQCQELLQELDPDSTVRLGDVYGFLVERHAQAGDLRTAYRYLEEMRKRLPSARASYYVSQCAMDAVHQGLGIPVTRHGSGGDHKETDEEVVEEVEGGP
;
A
#
# COMPACT_ATOMS: atom_id res chain seq x y z
N MET A 1 36.68 -91.52 21.20
CA MET A 1 37.66 -90.67 20.49
C MET A 1 37.53 -90.98 19.01
N ALA A 2 37.34 -89.92 18.20
CA ALA A 2 37.45 -89.83 16.74
C ALA A 2 36.16 -89.32 16.03
N PRO A 3 36.27 -88.32 15.14
CA PRO A 3 35.18 -87.45 14.71
C PRO A 3 34.63 -87.82 13.33
N ARG A 4 33.38 -87.42 13.05
CA ARG A 4 32.71 -87.63 11.75
C ARG A 4 33.21 -86.66 10.66
N PRO A 5 33.18 -87.07 9.38
CA PRO A 5 33.93 -86.42 8.30
C PRO A 5 33.22 -85.20 7.70
N ARG A 6 34.06 -84.24 7.28
CA ARG A 6 33.72 -83.03 6.52
C ARG A 6 33.14 -83.38 5.14
N ARG A 7 31.95 -82.85 4.84
CA ARG A 7 31.41 -82.83 3.46
C ARG A 7 31.94 -81.61 2.73
N LEU A 8 32.51 -81.86 1.55
CA LEU A 8 32.97 -80.90 0.56
C LEU A 8 31.77 -80.18 -0.07
N HIS A 9 31.76 -78.85 -0.05
CA HIS A 9 30.92 -78.02 -0.90
C HIS A 9 31.69 -77.65 -2.18
N PRO A 10 31.08 -77.76 -3.37
CA PRO A 10 31.70 -77.35 -4.62
C PRO A 10 31.73 -75.81 -4.74
N ALA A 11 32.82 -75.33 -5.34
CA ALA A 11 33.15 -73.93 -5.56
C ALA A 11 32.12 -73.22 -6.46
N GLN A 12 31.70 -72.01 -6.05
CA GLN A 12 31.01 -71.07 -6.93
C GLN A 12 32.01 -70.38 -7.87
N PRO A 13 31.67 -70.16 -9.15
CA PRO A 13 32.55 -69.50 -10.10
C PRO A 13 32.67 -67.99 -9.80
N ARG A 14 33.90 -67.49 -9.86
CA ARG A 14 34.22 -66.06 -9.80
C ARG A 14 33.62 -65.33 -11.00
N LEU A 15 32.72 -64.38 -10.77
CA LEU A 15 32.35 -63.36 -11.76
C LEU A 15 33.45 -62.30 -11.83
N PRO A 16 33.92 -61.92 -13.04
CA PRO A 16 34.97 -60.93 -13.20
C PRO A 16 34.40 -59.50 -13.11
N GLY A 17 35.08 -58.64 -12.35
CA GLY A 17 35.19 -57.19 -12.59
C GLY A 17 33.91 -56.37 -12.55
N ALA A 18 33.63 -55.75 -11.41
CA ALA A 18 32.82 -54.55 -11.35
C ALA A 18 33.48 -53.46 -12.22
N GLY A 19 32.91 -53.19 -13.40
CA GLY A 19 33.15 -51.94 -14.12
C GLY A 19 32.57 -50.76 -13.30
N PRO A 20 33.05 -49.53 -13.54
CA PRO A 20 32.52 -48.37 -12.82
C PRO A 20 31.00 -48.25 -13.07
N PRO A 21 30.23 -47.71 -12.11
CA PRO A 21 28.78 -47.57 -12.28
C PRO A 21 28.51 -46.81 -13.59
N LEU A 22 27.54 -47.25 -14.38
CA LEU A 22 27.13 -46.67 -15.67
C LEU A 22 27.02 -45.13 -15.64
N GLY A 23 26.67 -44.56 -14.49
CA GLY A 23 26.70 -43.11 -14.26
C GLY A 23 28.07 -42.45 -14.46
N GLN A 24 29.17 -43.08 -14.03
CA GLN A 24 30.54 -42.59 -14.28
C GLN A 24 30.96 -42.75 -15.75
N ALA A 25 30.41 -43.74 -16.46
CA ALA A 25 30.66 -43.93 -17.89
C ALA A 25 29.94 -42.88 -18.74
N LEU A 26 28.71 -42.52 -18.35
CA LEU A 26 27.96 -41.39 -18.91
C LEU A 26 28.64 -40.04 -18.59
N LEU A 27 29.13 -39.84 -17.37
CA LEU A 27 29.90 -38.65 -16.97
C LEU A 27 31.16 -38.47 -17.81
N ARG A 28 31.92 -39.55 -18.04
CA ARG A 28 33.12 -39.51 -18.89
C ARG A 28 32.79 -39.27 -20.37
N ALA A 29 31.60 -39.63 -20.82
CA ALA A 29 31.13 -39.37 -22.18
C ALA A 29 30.59 -37.94 -22.36
N ALA A 30 30.15 -37.27 -21.28
CA ALA A 30 29.65 -35.89 -21.29
C ALA A 30 30.76 -34.82 -21.25
N SER A 31 31.99 -35.18 -20.83
CA SER A 31 33.11 -34.22 -20.77
C SER A 31 33.54 -33.70 -22.16
N PRO A 32 33.89 -32.40 -22.32
CA PRO A 32 33.97 -31.71 -23.61
C PRO A 32 35.16 -32.10 -24.51
N SER A 33 35.90 -33.17 -24.17
CA SER A 33 37.19 -33.50 -24.80
C SER A 33 37.21 -34.79 -25.64
N ARG A 34 36.08 -35.31 -26.13
CA ARG A 34 36.12 -36.45 -27.10
C ARG A 34 35.16 -36.33 -28.28
N PRO A 35 35.64 -36.59 -29.52
CA PRO A 35 34.79 -36.75 -30.69
C PRO A 35 34.15 -38.16 -30.69
N GLN A 36 33.14 -38.38 -29.86
CA GLN A 36 32.21 -39.53 -29.98
C GLN A 36 30.76 -39.10 -29.68
N ALA A 37 30.29 -38.08 -30.41
CA ALA A 37 28.91 -37.60 -30.34
C ALA A 37 27.86 -38.73 -30.53
N GLY A 38 28.19 -39.79 -31.28
CA GLY A 38 27.28 -40.91 -31.55
C GLY A 38 27.13 -41.95 -30.42
N HIS A 39 28.07 -42.03 -29.46
CA HIS A 39 27.95 -42.95 -28.33
C HIS A 39 27.26 -42.30 -27.13
N PHE A 40 27.44 -40.99 -26.96
CA PHE A 40 26.74 -40.22 -25.94
C PHE A 40 25.24 -40.18 -26.21
N SER A 41 24.82 -39.86 -27.44
CA SER A 41 23.42 -39.86 -27.84
C SER A 41 22.75 -41.23 -27.65
N LYS A 42 23.43 -42.32 -28.04
CA LYS A 42 22.90 -43.68 -27.91
C LYS A 42 22.82 -44.17 -26.46
N ALA A 43 23.79 -43.81 -25.62
CA ALA A 43 23.77 -44.13 -24.19
C ALA A 43 22.65 -43.37 -23.46
N LEU A 44 22.40 -42.13 -23.88
CA LEU A 44 21.37 -41.28 -23.33
C LEU A 44 19.96 -41.70 -23.81
N GLU A 45 19.82 -42.11 -25.07
CA GLU A 45 18.60 -42.78 -25.55
C GLU A 45 18.29 -44.06 -24.79
N LEU A 46 19.31 -44.86 -24.50
CA LEU A 46 19.15 -46.07 -23.68
C LEU A 46 18.75 -45.72 -22.25
N ALA A 47 19.31 -44.65 -21.67
CA ALA A 47 18.96 -44.17 -20.32
C ALA A 47 17.51 -43.68 -20.24
N PHE A 48 17.01 -42.98 -21.26
CA PHE A 48 15.60 -42.63 -21.39
C PHE A 48 14.71 -43.87 -21.58
N ALA A 49 15.09 -44.79 -22.47
CA ALA A 49 14.33 -46.01 -22.74
C ALA A 49 14.24 -46.96 -21.52
N THR A 50 15.26 -46.94 -20.66
CA THR A 50 15.32 -47.77 -19.44
C THR A 50 14.91 -47.01 -18.18
N GLN A 51 14.43 -45.77 -18.29
CA GLN A 51 14.03 -44.90 -17.18
C GLN A 51 15.06 -44.86 -16.04
N GLN A 52 16.36 -44.79 -16.37
CA GLN A 52 17.42 -44.72 -15.36
C GLN A 52 17.47 -43.34 -14.71
N PHE A 53 16.56 -43.14 -13.75
CA PHE A 53 16.32 -41.86 -13.07
C PHE A 53 17.57 -41.23 -12.47
N VAL A 54 18.37 -42.01 -11.73
CA VAL A 54 19.60 -41.50 -11.09
C VAL A 54 20.63 -41.05 -12.12
N ALA A 55 20.75 -41.77 -13.23
CA ALA A 55 21.68 -41.41 -14.30
C ALA A 55 21.24 -40.15 -15.04
N LEU A 56 19.94 -40.02 -15.35
CA LEU A 56 19.37 -38.84 -15.99
C LEU A 56 19.40 -37.61 -15.08
N GLN A 57 19.21 -37.79 -13.77
CA GLN A 57 19.32 -36.72 -12.80
C GLN A 57 20.75 -36.18 -12.69
N LEU A 58 21.76 -37.06 -12.63
CA LEU A 58 23.16 -36.66 -12.62
C LEU A 58 23.58 -35.96 -13.92
N VAL A 59 23.11 -36.47 -15.07
CA VAL A 59 23.36 -35.81 -16.36
C VAL A 59 22.72 -34.42 -16.37
N ALA A 60 21.49 -34.29 -15.91
CA ALA A 60 20.79 -33.00 -15.89
C ALA A 60 21.41 -31.96 -14.95
N GLU A 61 22.08 -32.39 -13.88
CA GLU A 61 22.83 -31.51 -12.97
C GLU A 61 24.09 -30.93 -13.64
N ASP A 62 24.64 -31.61 -14.65
CA ASP A 62 25.78 -31.16 -15.44
C ASP A 62 25.39 -30.38 -16.72
N LEU A 63 24.09 -30.30 -17.05
CA LEU A 63 23.62 -29.58 -18.24
C LEU A 63 23.53 -28.06 -17.99
N ASP A 64 24.12 -27.30 -18.90
CA ASP A 64 24.14 -25.83 -18.87
C ASP A 64 23.65 -25.20 -20.20
N GLU A 65 23.68 -23.87 -20.28
CA GLU A 65 23.29 -23.08 -21.46
C GLU A 65 24.13 -23.39 -22.74
N LYS A 66 25.22 -24.16 -22.63
CA LYS A 66 26.08 -24.56 -23.75
C LYS A 66 25.74 -25.94 -24.29
N SER A 67 24.84 -26.65 -23.61
CA SER A 67 24.40 -27.99 -23.98
C SER A 67 23.40 -27.95 -25.15
N ASP A 68 23.25 -29.09 -25.86
CA ASP A 68 22.36 -29.19 -27.02
C ASP A 68 20.90 -28.86 -26.61
N PRO A 69 20.24 -27.87 -27.24
CA PRO A 69 18.84 -27.52 -26.95
C PRO A 69 17.86 -28.69 -27.09
N ALA A 70 18.13 -29.64 -28.00
CA ALA A 70 17.30 -30.83 -28.17
C ALA A 70 17.42 -31.78 -26.96
N LEU A 71 18.61 -31.88 -26.38
CA LEU A 71 18.86 -32.67 -25.17
C LEU A 71 18.17 -32.04 -23.95
N LEU A 72 18.33 -30.72 -23.77
CA LEU A 72 17.70 -29.98 -22.68
C LEU A 72 16.17 -30.13 -22.71
N ALA A 73 15.55 -30.07 -23.90
CA ALA A 73 14.11 -30.28 -24.06
C ALA A 73 13.66 -31.71 -23.70
N ARG A 74 14.41 -32.74 -24.11
CA ARG A 74 14.09 -34.13 -23.74
C ARG A 74 14.25 -34.37 -22.25
N CYS A 75 15.28 -33.77 -21.63
CA CYS A 75 15.45 -33.83 -20.19
C CYS A 75 14.30 -33.10 -19.47
N SER A 76 13.86 -31.92 -19.95
CA SER A 76 12.73 -31.22 -19.34
C SER A 76 11.43 -32.04 -19.39
N ASP A 77 11.13 -32.69 -20.52
CA ASP A 77 9.95 -33.55 -20.67
C ASP A 77 9.99 -34.74 -19.68
N PHE A 78 11.17 -35.34 -19.51
CA PHE A 78 11.36 -36.40 -18.52
C PHE A 78 11.09 -35.89 -17.08
N PHE A 79 11.60 -34.72 -16.69
CA PHE A 79 11.32 -34.17 -15.36
C PHE A 79 9.86 -33.75 -15.18
N LEU A 80 9.17 -33.32 -16.25
CA LEU A 80 7.74 -33.05 -16.25
C LEU A 80 6.92 -34.31 -15.93
N GLU A 81 7.22 -35.42 -16.61
CA GLU A 81 6.56 -36.72 -16.36
C GLU A 81 6.74 -37.18 -14.91
N HIS A 82 7.88 -36.83 -14.29
CA HIS A 82 8.22 -37.22 -12.92
C HIS A 82 7.87 -36.15 -11.86
N GLN A 83 7.06 -35.15 -12.21
CA GLN A 83 6.59 -34.08 -11.31
C GLN A 83 7.72 -33.23 -10.69
N GLN A 84 8.92 -33.23 -11.28
CA GLN A 84 10.03 -32.39 -10.86
C GLN A 84 10.00 -31.05 -11.62
N TYR A 85 8.96 -30.26 -11.35
CA TYR A 85 8.68 -29.06 -12.12
C TYR A 85 9.77 -27.99 -12.02
N GLN A 86 10.40 -27.81 -10.85
CA GLN A 86 11.47 -26.81 -10.67
C GLN A 86 12.67 -27.07 -11.60
N LYS A 87 13.14 -28.32 -11.66
CA LYS A 87 14.24 -28.73 -12.55
C LYS A 87 13.84 -28.67 -14.02
N ALA A 88 12.58 -29.00 -14.33
CA ALA A 88 12.05 -28.88 -15.68
C ALA A 88 12.06 -27.41 -16.16
N VAL A 89 11.64 -26.46 -15.33
CA VAL A 89 11.71 -25.02 -15.65
C VAL A 89 13.17 -24.60 -15.87
N GLU A 90 14.10 -24.99 -15.00
CA GLU A 90 15.52 -24.62 -15.15
C GLU A 90 16.12 -25.12 -16.47
N LEU A 91 15.82 -26.36 -16.87
CA LEU A 91 16.26 -26.93 -18.14
C LEU A 91 15.59 -26.26 -19.35
N LEU A 92 14.30 -25.90 -19.25
CA LEU A 92 13.61 -25.14 -20.30
C LEU A 92 14.21 -23.74 -20.47
N LEU A 93 14.61 -23.09 -19.37
CA LEU A 93 15.30 -21.80 -19.42
C LEU A 93 16.69 -21.93 -20.05
N ALA A 94 17.46 -22.97 -19.70
CA ALA A 94 18.73 -23.26 -20.34
C ALA A 94 18.56 -23.56 -21.85
N ALA A 95 17.45 -24.18 -22.24
CA ALA A 95 17.08 -24.44 -23.64
C ALA A 95 16.56 -23.20 -24.39
N LYS A 96 16.50 -22.03 -23.74
CA LYS A 96 15.89 -20.78 -24.25
C LYS A 96 14.40 -20.88 -24.57
N LYS A 97 13.69 -21.88 -24.02
CA LYS A 97 12.24 -22.06 -24.16
C LYS A 97 11.49 -21.31 -23.06
N TYR A 98 11.62 -19.98 -23.06
CA TYR A 98 11.11 -19.15 -21.97
C TYR A 98 9.58 -19.15 -21.85
N GLN A 99 8.85 -19.23 -22.96
CA GLN A 99 7.38 -19.27 -22.93
C GLN A 99 6.86 -20.57 -22.31
N ASP A 100 7.41 -21.71 -22.72
CA ASP A 100 7.06 -23.02 -22.16
C ASP A 100 7.38 -23.07 -20.66
N ALA A 101 8.54 -22.55 -20.26
CA ALA A 101 8.95 -22.45 -18.85
C ALA A 101 7.97 -21.62 -18.01
N LEU A 102 7.50 -20.50 -18.56
CA LEU A 102 6.52 -19.64 -17.90
C LEU A 102 5.14 -20.29 -17.83
N GLN A 103 4.68 -20.93 -18.91
CA GLN A 103 3.41 -21.65 -18.92
C GLN A 103 3.41 -22.76 -17.87
N LEU A 104 4.52 -23.48 -17.72
CA LEU A 104 4.68 -24.47 -16.68
C LEU A 104 4.58 -23.87 -15.27
N CYS A 105 5.19 -22.70 -15.05
CA CYS A 105 5.05 -21.97 -13.78
C CYS A 105 3.59 -21.56 -13.49
N LEU A 106 2.85 -21.19 -14.54
CA LEU A 106 1.44 -20.82 -14.46
C LEU A 106 0.54 -22.02 -14.12
N GLU A 107 0.73 -23.15 -14.80
CA GLU A 107 -0.10 -24.35 -14.65
C GLU A 107 0.12 -25.00 -13.28
N GLN A 108 1.37 -25.06 -12.82
CA GLN A 108 1.73 -25.72 -11.56
C GLN A 108 1.81 -24.77 -10.36
N ASN A 109 1.42 -23.49 -10.54
CA ASN A 109 1.49 -22.43 -9.51
C ASN A 109 2.86 -22.32 -8.81
N LEU A 110 3.96 -22.49 -9.56
CA LEU A 110 5.31 -22.42 -9.00
C LEU A 110 5.64 -20.99 -8.57
N THR A 111 6.21 -20.83 -7.37
CA THR A 111 6.68 -19.53 -6.88
C THR A 111 7.87 -19.07 -7.71
N ILE A 112 7.73 -17.93 -8.38
CA ILE A 112 8.82 -17.35 -9.17
C ILE A 112 9.79 -16.67 -8.20
N THR A 113 10.92 -17.33 -7.97
CA THR A 113 12.04 -16.76 -7.18
C THR A 113 12.74 -15.66 -7.97
N GLU A 114 13.49 -14.79 -7.27
CA GLU A 114 14.26 -13.73 -7.94
C GLU A 114 15.26 -14.29 -8.96
N GLU A 115 15.96 -15.36 -8.61
CA GLU A 115 16.89 -16.06 -9.50
C GLU A 115 16.20 -16.56 -10.77
N LEU A 116 15.02 -17.19 -10.64
CA LEU A 116 14.25 -17.67 -11.78
C LEU A 116 13.78 -16.51 -12.66
N ALA A 117 13.31 -15.43 -12.03
CA ALA A 117 12.86 -14.24 -12.73
C ALA A 117 14.01 -13.55 -13.48
N GLU A 118 15.23 -13.55 -12.93
CA GLU A 118 16.43 -13.06 -13.59
C GLU A 118 16.88 -13.95 -14.74
N LYS A 119 16.84 -15.29 -14.60
CA LYS A 119 17.08 -16.23 -15.71
C LYS A 119 16.06 -16.08 -16.85
N MET A 120 14.81 -15.74 -16.53
CA MET A 120 13.77 -15.39 -17.52
C MET A 120 13.95 -13.99 -18.14
N THR A 121 14.86 -13.17 -17.60
CA THR A 121 15.15 -11.82 -18.12
C THR A 121 16.21 -11.93 -19.19
N VAL A 122 15.78 -12.08 -20.43
CA VAL A 122 16.68 -12.10 -21.58
C VAL A 122 17.39 -10.74 -21.69
N SER A 123 18.73 -10.76 -21.82
CA SER A 123 19.53 -9.55 -22.03
C SER A 123 19.08 -8.82 -23.30
N LYS A 124 19.13 -7.49 -23.29
CA LYS A 124 18.72 -6.61 -24.40
C LYS A 124 19.49 -6.86 -25.70
N ASP A 125 20.64 -7.52 -25.62
CA ASP A 125 21.54 -7.78 -26.75
C ASP A 125 21.35 -9.18 -27.39
N CYS A 126 20.36 -9.95 -26.95
CA CYS A 126 20.12 -11.29 -27.50
C CYS A 126 19.40 -11.21 -28.85
N LYS A 127 20.06 -11.67 -29.91
CA LYS A 127 19.53 -11.70 -31.30
C LYS A 127 18.41 -12.72 -31.51
N ASP A 128 18.10 -13.54 -30.51
CA ASP A 128 17.21 -14.71 -30.65
C ASP A 128 15.73 -14.38 -30.41
N LEU A 129 15.40 -13.21 -29.84
CA LEU A 129 14.02 -12.81 -29.54
C LEU A 129 13.74 -11.38 -29.99
N SER A 130 12.53 -11.14 -30.52
CA SER A 130 12.07 -9.79 -30.83
C SER A 130 11.89 -8.98 -29.54
N GLU A 131 12.13 -7.67 -29.61
CA GLU A 131 11.90 -6.74 -28.49
C GLU A 131 10.45 -6.80 -27.96
N GLU A 132 9.49 -7.12 -28.83
CA GLU A 132 8.07 -7.25 -28.48
C GLU A 132 7.79 -8.52 -27.68
N SER A 133 8.26 -9.69 -28.14
CA SER A 133 8.09 -10.95 -27.42
C SER A 133 8.84 -10.94 -26.09
N ARG A 134 9.98 -10.24 -26.01
CA ARG A 134 10.71 -10.02 -24.75
C ARG A 134 9.89 -9.19 -23.76
N ARG A 135 9.21 -8.14 -24.23
CA ARG A 135 8.32 -7.31 -23.40
C ARG A 135 7.14 -8.13 -22.86
N GLU A 136 6.46 -8.88 -23.73
CA GLU A 136 5.31 -9.70 -23.35
C GLU A 136 5.70 -10.75 -22.31
N LEU A 137 6.83 -11.44 -22.50
CA LEU A 137 7.35 -12.40 -21.52
C LEU A 137 7.57 -11.73 -20.16
N LEU A 138 8.23 -10.57 -20.12
CA LEU A 138 8.47 -9.84 -18.87
C LEU A 138 7.17 -9.39 -18.19
N GLU A 139 6.17 -8.98 -18.96
CA GLU A 139 4.86 -8.62 -18.43
C GLU A 139 4.13 -9.83 -17.82
N GLN A 140 4.24 -11.00 -18.45
CA GLN A 140 3.66 -12.24 -17.94
C GLN A 140 4.36 -12.69 -16.65
N VAL A 141 5.70 -12.65 -16.60
CA VAL A 141 6.49 -12.94 -15.39
C VAL A 141 6.07 -11.99 -14.26
N ALA A 142 5.95 -10.69 -14.56
CA ALA A 142 5.55 -9.69 -13.58
C ALA A 142 4.12 -9.91 -13.07
N SER A 143 3.18 -10.29 -13.96
CA SER A 143 1.80 -10.64 -13.59
C SER A 143 1.73 -11.85 -12.65
N CYS A 144 2.58 -12.85 -12.87
CA CYS A 144 2.71 -13.99 -11.96
C CYS A 144 3.22 -13.53 -10.58
N CYS A 145 4.29 -12.73 -10.55
CA CYS A 145 4.83 -12.17 -9.30
C CYS A 145 3.78 -11.35 -8.54
N MET A 146 2.92 -10.60 -9.24
CA MET A 146 1.80 -9.86 -8.64
C MET A 146 0.79 -10.77 -7.96
N ARG A 147 0.42 -11.89 -8.59
CA ARG A 147 -0.51 -12.86 -8.00
C ARG A 147 0.07 -13.59 -6.80
N GLN A 148 1.39 -13.77 -6.80
CA GLN A 148 2.14 -14.41 -5.71
C GLN A 148 2.44 -13.45 -4.55
N GLY A 149 2.06 -12.17 -4.65
CA GLY A 149 2.33 -11.15 -3.61
C GLY A 149 3.76 -10.60 -3.61
N SER A 150 4.60 -11.00 -4.58
CA SER A 150 5.97 -10.48 -4.74
C SER A 150 5.96 -9.16 -5.53
N TYR A 151 5.48 -8.10 -4.88
CA TYR A 151 5.22 -6.81 -5.51
C TYR A 151 6.48 -6.06 -5.97
N HIS A 152 7.59 -6.16 -5.23
CA HIS A 152 8.86 -5.51 -5.62
C HIS A 152 9.47 -6.16 -6.86
N LEU A 153 9.45 -7.49 -6.93
CA LEU A 153 9.93 -8.22 -8.10
C LEU A 153 9.06 -7.92 -9.31
N ALA A 154 7.73 -7.91 -9.14
CA ALA A 154 6.80 -7.50 -10.18
C ALA A 154 7.10 -6.09 -10.71
N ALA A 155 7.35 -5.11 -9.82
CA ALA A 155 7.69 -3.76 -10.20
C ALA A 155 9.02 -3.68 -11.00
N LYS A 156 10.05 -4.43 -10.58
CA LYS A 156 11.33 -4.55 -11.29
C LYS A 156 11.12 -5.09 -12.71
N LYS A 157 10.33 -6.15 -12.86
CA LYS A 157 10.04 -6.77 -14.18
C LYS A 157 9.17 -5.88 -15.07
N TYR A 158 8.12 -5.24 -14.55
CA TYR A 158 7.33 -4.27 -15.32
C TYR A 158 8.17 -3.06 -15.78
N THR A 159 9.10 -2.59 -14.93
CA THR A 159 10.02 -1.51 -15.30
C THR A 159 10.98 -1.94 -16.43
N GLN A 160 11.48 -3.17 -16.39
CA GLN A 160 12.32 -3.75 -17.45
C GLN A 160 11.54 -3.97 -18.77
N ALA A 161 10.24 -4.26 -18.69
CA ALA A 161 9.33 -4.34 -19.83
C ALA A 161 9.04 -2.94 -20.44
N GLY A 162 9.23 -1.87 -19.67
CA GLY A 162 8.91 -0.49 -20.05
C GLY A 162 7.50 -0.04 -19.64
N ASP A 163 6.72 -0.91 -18.99
CA ASP A 163 5.38 -0.60 -18.48
C ASP A 163 5.46 0.02 -17.08
N ARG A 164 5.65 1.34 -17.06
CA ARG A 164 5.78 2.10 -15.80
C ARG A 164 4.47 2.20 -15.02
N LEU A 165 3.32 2.07 -15.68
CA LEU A 165 2.01 2.15 -15.03
C LEU A 165 1.73 0.89 -14.22
N LYS A 166 1.96 -0.29 -14.80
CA LYS A 166 1.83 -1.56 -14.06
C LYS A 166 2.90 -1.67 -12.97
N ALA A 167 4.12 -1.19 -13.22
CA ALA A 167 5.17 -1.10 -12.20
C ALA A 167 4.73 -0.24 -11.01
N MET A 168 4.16 0.94 -11.26
CA MET A 168 3.63 1.79 -10.19
C MET A 168 2.50 1.09 -9.42
N ARG A 169 1.55 0.44 -10.10
CA ARG A 169 0.49 -0.33 -9.42
C ARG A 169 1.03 -1.43 -8.51
N ALA A 170 2.09 -2.11 -8.94
CA ALA A 170 2.78 -3.10 -8.11
C ALA A 170 3.37 -2.46 -6.85
N LEU A 171 4.08 -1.34 -7.00
CA LEU A 171 4.65 -0.60 -5.87
C LEU A 171 3.57 -0.09 -4.90
N LEU A 172 2.46 0.45 -5.41
CA LEU A 172 1.35 0.91 -4.56
C LEU A 172 0.77 -0.24 -3.72
N LYS A 173 0.69 -1.46 -4.26
CA LYS A 173 0.26 -2.64 -3.48
C LYS A 173 1.27 -3.09 -2.44
N SER A 174 2.57 -2.83 -2.65
CA SER A 174 3.61 -3.15 -1.67
C SER A 174 3.57 -2.26 -0.43
N GLY A 175 2.99 -1.06 -0.55
CA GLY A 175 2.94 -0.07 0.54
C GLY A 175 4.26 0.65 0.83
N ASP A 176 5.34 0.35 0.10
CA ASP A 176 6.67 0.92 0.30
C ASP A 176 6.74 2.37 -0.21
N THR A 177 6.52 3.32 0.70
CA THR A 177 6.46 4.76 0.43
C THR A 177 7.74 5.30 -0.20
N GLU A 178 8.91 4.88 0.29
CA GLU A 178 10.21 5.35 -0.20
C GLU A 178 10.42 4.94 -1.66
N LYS A 179 10.16 3.66 -1.98
CA LYS A 179 10.28 3.19 -3.37
C LYS A 179 9.24 3.83 -4.29
N ILE A 180 8.03 4.09 -3.80
CA ILE A 180 6.99 4.79 -4.57
C ILE A 180 7.43 6.22 -4.92
N VAL A 181 7.90 6.98 -3.94
CA VAL A 181 8.38 8.36 -4.11
C VAL A 181 9.58 8.40 -5.07
N PHE A 182 10.55 7.48 -4.87
CA PHE A 182 11.72 7.36 -5.74
C PHE A 182 11.32 7.02 -7.18
N PHE A 183 10.48 6.00 -7.37
CA PHE A 183 10.05 5.57 -8.70
C PHE A 183 9.26 6.65 -9.43
N ALA A 184 8.36 7.36 -8.74
CA ALA A 184 7.66 8.51 -9.31
C ALA A 184 8.64 9.60 -9.79
N GLY A 185 9.65 9.93 -8.97
CA GLY A 185 10.67 10.92 -9.30
C GLY A 185 11.49 10.58 -10.55
N VAL A 186 11.82 9.30 -10.74
CA VAL A 186 12.61 8.82 -11.89
C VAL A 186 11.75 8.59 -13.14
N SER A 187 10.49 8.17 -12.99
CA SER A 187 9.64 7.75 -14.10
C SER A 187 9.25 8.89 -15.05
N ARG A 188 9.21 10.15 -14.58
CA ARG A 188 8.85 11.35 -15.37
C ARG A 188 7.56 11.20 -16.22
N GLN A 189 6.58 10.43 -15.74
CA GLN A 189 5.30 10.24 -16.40
C GLN A 189 4.18 10.88 -15.58
N ARG A 190 3.26 11.55 -16.28
CA ARG A 190 2.21 12.36 -15.68
C ARG A 190 1.31 11.52 -14.79
N GLU A 191 0.86 10.38 -15.31
CA GLU A 191 -0.04 9.45 -14.65
C GLU A 191 0.62 8.81 -13.42
N VAL A 192 1.92 8.50 -13.50
CA VAL A 192 2.69 7.92 -12.40
C VAL A 192 2.79 8.90 -11.22
N TYR A 193 2.99 10.19 -11.49
CA TYR A 193 2.95 11.21 -10.45
C TYR A 193 1.58 11.30 -9.75
N VAL A 194 0.49 11.30 -10.53
CA VAL A 194 -0.87 11.35 -9.98
C VAL A 194 -1.16 10.13 -9.10
N MET A 195 -0.75 8.94 -9.56
CA MET A 195 -0.90 7.70 -8.79
C MET A 195 -0.15 7.74 -7.46
N ALA A 196 1.11 8.21 -7.47
CA ALA A 196 1.90 8.37 -6.24
C ALA A 196 1.27 9.38 -5.28
N ALA A 197 0.83 10.53 -5.80
CA ALA A 197 0.21 11.58 -4.99
C ALA A 197 -1.10 11.10 -4.33
N ASN A 198 -1.96 10.41 -5.08
CA ASN A 198 -3.20 9.83 -4.55
C ASN A 198 -2.94 8.81 -3.44
N TYR A 199 -1.91 7.99 -3.59
CA TYR A 199 -1.50 7.05 -2.55
C TYR A 199 -1.01 7.78 -1.29
N LEU A 200 -0.15 8.78 -1.46
CA LEU A 200 0.37 9.58 -0.34
C LEU A 200 -0.74 10.33 0.41
N GLN A 201 -1.82 10.76 -0.27
CA GLN A 201 -2.99 11.35 0.39
C GLN A 201 -3.73 10.38 1.33
N SER A 202 -3.67 9.07 1.06
CA SER A 202 -4.30 8.05 1.92
C SER A 202 -3.49 7.76 3.19
N LEU A 203 -2.25 8.23 3.26
CA LEU A 203 -1.39 8.10 4.44
C LEU A 203 -1.66 9.22 5.43
N ASP A 204 -1.06 9.12 6.61
CA ASP A 204 -1.10 10.17 7.61
C ASP A 204 -0.11 11.30 7.29
N TRP A 205 -0.42 12.05 6.22
CA TRP A 205 0.37 13.19 5.75
C TRP A 205 0.44 14.33 6.78
N ARG A 206 -0.34 14.28 7.86
CA ARG A 206 -0.30 15.29 8.93
C ARG A 206 0.95 15.15 9.80
N ARG A 207 1.41 13.92 10.00
CA ARG A 207 2.59 13.63 10.84
C ARG A 207 3.91 13.95 10.15
N ASP A 208 3.93 13.92 8.82
CA ASP A 208 5.14 14.11 8.04
C ASP A 208 4.99 15.21 6.97
N PRO A 209 5.59 16.40 7.20
CA PRO A 209 5.63 17.48 6.23
C PRO A 209 6.29 17.11 4.89
N GLU A 210 7.16 16.11 4.85
CA GLU A 210 7.81 15.66 3.60
C GLU A 210 6.81 14.94 2.68
N ILE A 211 5.82 14.24 3.25
CA ILE A 211 4.72 13.66 2.48
C ILE A 211 3.90 14.77 1.82
N VAL A 212 3.57 15.84 2.55
CA VAL A 212 2.85 17.01 2.03
C VAL A 212 3.61 17.65 0.86
N LYS A 213 4.92 17.89 1.03
CA LYS A 213 5.77 18.43 -0.05
C LYS A 213 5.80 17.51 -1.28
N SER A 214 5.87 16.19 -1.05
CA SER A 214 5.87 15.19 -2.12
C SER A 214 4.55 15.18 -2.89
N ILE A 215 3.41 15.24 -2.19
CA ILE A 215 2.07 15.34 -2.78
C ILE A 215 1.98 16.59 -3.69
N ILE A 216 2.36 17.76 -3.16
CA ILE A 216 2.33 19.02 -3.92
C ILE A 216 3.25 18.92 -5.15
N SER A 217 4.47 18.40 -4.98
CA SER A 217 5.44 18.22 -6.07
C SER A 217 4.88 17.31 -7.17
N PHE A 218 4.29 16.19 -6.79
CA PHE A 218 3.78 15.19 -7.74
C PHE A 218 2.53 15.67 -8.47
N TYR A 219 1.53 16.27 -7.81
CA TYR A 219 0.39 16.82 -8.56
C TYR A 219 0.79 17.96 -9.50
N THR A 220 1.74 18.81 -9.09
CA THR A 220 2.26 19.89 -9.94
C THR A 220 2.95 19.32 -11.17
N LYS A 221 3.85 18.34 -11.00
CA LYS A 221 4.53 17.65 -12.12
C LYS A 221 3.57 16.84 -12.99
N GLY A 222 2.53 16.26 -12.38
CA GLY A 222 1.44 15.52 -13.01
C GLY A 222 0.39 16.41 -13.70
N ARG A 223 0.52 17.75 -13.63
CA ARG A 223 -0.44 18.72 -14.18
C ARG A 223 -1.90 18.44 -13.75
N ALA A 224 -2.08 17.91 -12.55
CA ALA A 224 -3.39 17.59 -11.96
C ALA A 224 -3.70 18.64 -10.88
N LEU A 225 -3.92 19.87 -11.32
CA LEU A 225 -4.14 21.03 -10.44
C LEU A 225 -5.52 21.01 -9.76
N ASP A 226 -6.48 20.32 -10.37
CA ASP A 226 -7.78 19.99 -9.82
C ASP A 226 -7.65 19.13 -8.55
N LEU A 227 -6.88 18.03 -8.62
CA LEU A 227 -6.62 17.18 -7.46
C LEU A 227 -5.79 17.90 -6.39
N LEU A 228 -4.85 18.76 -6.82
CA LEU A 228 -4.08 19.59 -5.91
C LEU A 228 -4.95 20.62 -5.18
N ALA A 229 -5.93 21.21 -5.85
CA ALA A 229 -6.89 22.12 -5.22
C ALA A 229 -7.72 21.40 -4.15
N GLY A 230 -8.20 20.18 -4.46
CA GLY A 230 -8.88 19.33 -3.48
C GLY A 230 -8.01 18.99 -2.28
N PHE A 231 -6.71 18.73 -2.49
CA PHE A 231 -5.76 18.52 -1.40
C PHE A 231 -5.63 19.74 -0.48
N TYR A 232 -5.49 20.94 -1.05
CA TYR A 232 -5.40 22.16 -0.26
C TYR A 232 -6.70 22.48 0.49
N ASP A 233 -7.88 22.18 -0.09
CA ASP A 233 -9.16 22.31 0.59
C ASP A 233 -9.25 21.33 1.79
N ALA A 234 -8.80 20.08 1.61
CA ALA A 234 -8.69 19.13 2.72
C ALA A 234 -7.72 19.60 3.81
N CYS A 235 -6.56 20.16 3.44
CA CYS A 235 -5.62 20.77 4.39
C CYS A 235 -6.28 21.92 5.18
N ALA A 236 -7.04 22.79 4.49
CA ALA A 236 -7.75 23.89 5.15
C ALA A 236 -8.79 23.37 6.14
N GLN A 237 -9.56 22.35 5.75
CA GLN A 237 -10.56 21.73 6.61
C GLN A 237 -9.91 21.14 7.87
N VAL A 238 -8.79 20.43 7.74
CA VAL A 238 -8.04 19.88 8.89
C VAL A 238 -7.51 20.98 9.82
N GLU A 239 -7.00 22.08 9.26
CA GLU A 239 -6.50 23.20 10.07
C GLU A 239 -7.61 23.89 10.88
N ILE A 240 -8.81 23.99 10.32
CA ILE A 240 -9.99 24.44 11.05
C ILE A 240 -10.41 23.38 12.07
N ASP A 241 -10.36 22.12 11.65
CA ASP A 241 -11.03 21.07 12.37
C ASP A 241 -10.31 20.65 13.66
N GLU A 242 -8.99 20.51 13.57
CA GLU A 242 -8.14 20.02 14.65
C GLU A 242 -7.49 21.17 15.43
N TYR A 243 -7.16 22.27 14.74
CA TYR A 243 -6.34 23.35 15.31
C TYR A 243 -7.08 24.68 15.46
N GLN A 244 -8.33 24.79 15.00
CA GLN A 244 -9.10 26.05 14.95
C GLN A 244 -8.28 27.21 14.33
N ASN A 245 -7.35 26.89 13.42
CA ASN A 245 -6.41 27.84 12.84
C ASN A 245 -6.92 28.37 11.50
N TYR A 246 -7.83 29.32 11.60
CA TYR A 246 -8.46 29.98 10.45
C TYR A 246 -7.47 30.76 9.56
N GLU A 247 -6.33 31.21 10.10
CA GLU A 247 -5.32 31.94 9.34
C GLU A 247 -4.58 31.02 8.37
N LYS A 248 -4.12 29.85 8.85
CA LYS A 248 -3.51 28.83 7.99
C LYS A 248 -4.51 28.27 6.99
N ALA A 249 -5.75 28.03 7.43
CA ALA A 249 -6.82 27.57 6.56
C ALA A 249 -7.10 28.56 5.41
N GLN A 250 -7.10 29.87 5.69
CA GLN A 250 -7.21 30.89 4.64
C GLN A 250 -6.06 30.82 3.64
N GLY A 251 -4.82 30.61 4.11
CA GLY A 251 -3.66 30.41 3.25
C GLY A 251 -3.83 29.20 2.33
N ALA A 252 -4.23 28.06 2.88
CA ALA A 252 -4.48 26.84 2.13
C ALA A 252 -5.61 27.00 1.09
N LEU A 253 -6.75 27.61 1.48
CA LEU A 253 -7.85 27.91 0.55
C LEU A 253 -7.41 28.84 -0.60
N THR A 254 -6.52 29.79 -0.32
CA THR A 254 -5.98 30.69 -1.34
C THR A 254 -5.13 29.93 -2.36
N GLU A 255 -4.31 28.99 -1.90
CA GLU A 255 -3.54 28.11 -2.79
C GLU A 255 -4.45 27.14 -3.57
N ALA A 256 -5.52 26.61 -2.93
CA ALA A 256 -6.54 25.82 -3.61
C ALA A 256 -7.17 26.59 -4.78
N TYR A 257 -7.59 27.84 -4.52
CA TYR A 257 -8.18 28.71 -5.53
C TYR A 257 -7.22 28.98 -6.70
N LYS A 258 -5.95 29.30 -6.41
CA LYS A 258 -4.92 29.52 -7.44
C LYS A 258 -4.66 28.27 -8.28
N CYS A 259 -4.70 27.09 -7.68
CA CYS A 259 -4.52 25.82 -8.40
C CYS A 259 -5.71 25.56 -9.32
N LEU A 260 -6.93 25.68 -8.79
CA LEU A 260 -8.15 25.44 -9.56
C LEU A 260 -8.32 26.45 -10.69
N SER A 261 -7.97 27.73 -10.48
CA SER A 261 -8.09 28.77 -11.52
C SER A 261 -7.13 28.54 -12.69
N LYS A 262 -5.99 27.87 -12.45
CA LYS A 262 -5.00 27.51 -13.47
C LYS A 262 -5.24 26.12 -14.06
N ALA A 263 -6.14 25.33 -13.47
CA ALA A 263 -6.45 23.99 -13.94
C ALA A 263 -7.08 24.08 -15.33
N LYS A 264 -6.60 23.23 -16.25
CA LYS A 264 -7.19 23.09 -17.58
C LYS A 264 -8.23 21.99 -17.52
N THR A 265 -9.40 22.31 -16.97
CA THR A 265 -10.50 21.35 -16.83
C THR A 265 -11.14 21.06 -18.19
N ARG A 266 -11.75 19.87 -18.30
CA ARG A 266 -12.54 19.48 -19.49
C ARG A 266 -13.93 20.14 -19.50
N SER A 267 -14.42 20.54 -18.32
CA SER A 267 -15.71 21.20 -18.10
C SER A 267 -15.51 22.57 -17.45
N PRO A 268 -15.66 23.67 -18.21
CA PRO A 268 -15.69 25.03 -17.67
C PRO A 268 -16.71 25.28 -16.55
N PRO A 269 -17.98 24.78 -16.61
CA PRO A 269 -18.97 25.11 -15.58
C PRO A 269 -18.64 24.49 -14.21
N ASP A 270 -18.07 23.28 -14.17
CA ASP A 270 -17.66 22.64 -12.91
C ASP A 270 -16.50 23.39 -12.25
N GLN A 271 -15.60 23.93 -13.07
CA GLN A 271 -14.50 24.76 -12.60
C GLN A 271 -15.01 26.07 -12.00
N GLU A 272 -15.95 26.74 -12.65
CA GLU A 272 -16.57 27.97 -12.15
C GLU A 272 -17.33 27.71 -10.84
N ALA A 273 -18.09 26.62 -10.76
CA ALA A 273 -18.79 26.23 -9.54
C ALA A 273 -17.81 25.96 -8.38
N GLY A 274 -16.72 25.23 -8.63
CA GLY A 274 -15.68 24.97 -7.63
C GLY A 274 -14.95 26.25 -7.19
N LEU A 275 -14.67 27.17 -8.11
CA LEU A 275 -14.08 28.47 -7.79
C LEU A 275 -15.04 29.34 -6.95
N ALA A 276 -16.33 29.35 -7.28
CA ALA A 276 -17.35 30.06 -6.51
C ALA A 276 -17.47 29.48 -5.09
N GLN A 277 -17.42 28.15 -4.95
CA GLN A 277 -17.42 27.49 -3.65
C GLN A 277 -16.19 27.90 -2.84
N LEU A 278 -14.98 27.75 -3.38
CA LEU A 278 -13.75 28.15 -2.69
C LEU A 278 -13.76 29.64 -2.30
N HIS A 279 -14.24 30.51 -3.18
CA HIS A 279 -14.37 31.94 -2.90
C HIS A 279 -15.35 32.21 -1.75
N SER A 280 -16.49 31.52 -1.72
CA SER A 280 -17.45 31.59 -0.62
C SER A 280 -16.82 31.15 0.71
N LYS A 281 -16.14 29.99 0.72
CA LYS A 281 -15.40 29.49 1.90
C LYS A 281 -14.38 30.52 2.41
N MET A 282 -13.57 31.09 1.51
CA MET A 282 -12.58 32.11 1.85
C MET A 282 -13.22 33.38 2.44
N THR A 283 -14.39 33.78 1.93
CA THR A 283 -15.11 34.97 2.40
C THR A 283 -15.62 34.77 3.81
N LEU A 284 -16.20 33.60 4.11
CA LEU A 284 -16.68 33.26 5.46
C LEU A 284 -15.52 33.22 6.47
N VAL A 285 -14.41 32.55 6.12
CA VAL A 285 -13.22 32.49 6.97
C VAL A 285 -12.65 33.90 7.24
N LYS A 286 -12.57 34.75 6.21
CA LYS A 286 -12.14 36.16 6.36
C LYS A 286 -13.05 36.95 7.29
N ARG A 287 -14.38 36.85 7.12
CA ARG A 287 -15.36 37.55 7.99
C ARG A 287 -15.20 37.12 9.44
N PHE A 288 -15.07 35.82 9.70
CA PHE A 288 -14.89 35.31 11.06
C PHE A 288 -13.58 35.82 11.69
N MET A 289 -12.47 35.78 10.97
CA MET A 289 -11.20 36.31 11.46
C MET A 289 -11.24 37.83 11.69
N GLN A 290 -11.90 38.57 10.81
CA GLN A 290 -12.09 40.01 10.96
C GLN A 290 -12.89 40.32 12.22
N ALA A 291 -14.00 39.61 12.47
CA ALA A 291 -14.79 39.77 13.69
C ALA A 291 -13.95 39.48 14.95
N ARG A 292 -13.12 38.43 14.93
CA ARG A 292 -12.20 38.11 16.05
C ARG A 292 -11.17 39.21 16.32
N ARG A 293 -10.62 39.84 15.28
CA ARG A 293 -9.64 40.93 15.40
C ARG A 293 -10.30 42.23 15.85
N MET A 294 -11.45 42.55 15.29
CA MET A 294 -12.22 43.76 15.58
C MET A 294 -12.69 43.83 17.03
N TYR A 295 -12.82 42.70 17.72
CA TYR A 295 -13.21 42.67 19.13
C TYR A 295 -12.30 43.53 20.04
N ALA A 296 -11.02 43.68 19.70
CA ALA A 296 -10.11 44.55 20.46
C ALA A 296 -10.42 46.05 20.30
N GLU A 297 -11.06 46.44 19.19
CA GLU A 297 -11.38 47.82 18.84
C GLU A 297 -12.84 48.16 19.20
N ASP A 298 -13.79 47.32 18.74
CA ASP A 298 -15.22 47.44 19.01
C ASP A 298 -15.83 46.08 19.36
N PRO A 299 -15.98 45.77 20.66
CA PRO A 299 -16.59 44.54 21.13
C PRO A 299 -18.04 44.38 20.68
N LYS A 300 -18.82 45.46 20.55
CA LYS A 300 -20.25 45.37 20.24
C LYS A 300 -20.45 45.01 18.78
N GLU A 301 -19.73 45.68 17.89
CA GLU A 301 -19.80 45.41 16.45
C GLU A 301 -19.24 44.02 16.12
N ALA A 302 -18.15 43.60 16.77
CA ALA A 302 -17.60 42.26 16.60
C ALA A 302 -18.62 41.15 16.98
N LEU A 303 -19.35 41.32 18.08
CA LEU A 303 -20.40 40.37 18.49
C LEU A 303 -21.58 40.39 17.51
N ARG A 304 -21.98 41.56 17.01
CA ARG A 304 -23.04 41.72 16.00
C ARG A 304 -22.68 40.97 14.71
N GLN A 305 -21.46 41.13 14.23
CA GLN A 305 -20.95 40.43 13.03
C GLN A 305 -20.93 38.91 13.22
N CYS A 306 -20.56 38.42 14.41
CA CYS A 306 -20.62 36.98 14.73
C CYS A 306 -22.08 36.46 14.77
N GLN A 307 -23.04 37.26 15.24
CA GLN A 307 -24.45 36.89 15.23
C GLN A 307 -25.03 36.83 13.82
N GLU A 308 -24.69 37.79 12.96
CA GLU A 308 -25.05 37.76 11.54
C GLU A 308 -24.47 36.53 10.86
N LEU A 309 -23.20 36.23 11.14
CA LEU A 309 -22.54 35.04 10.62
C LEU A 309 -23.28 33.75 11.05
N LEU A 310 -23.73 33.64 12.31
CA LEU A 310 -24.51 32.48 12.79
C LEU A 310 -25.88 32.29 12.10
N GLN A 311 -26.43 33.33 11.48
CA GLN A 311 -27.68 33.23 10.71
C GLN A 311 -27.43 32.72 9.29
N GLU A 312 -26.25 33.02 8.74
CA GLU A 312 -25.85 32.64 7.39
C GLU A 312 -25.16 31.27 7.33
N LEU A 313 -24.60 30.80 8.45
CA LEU A 313 -23.84 29.55 8.49
C LEU A 313 -24.74 28.32 8.52
N ASP A 314 -24.54 27.43 7.55
CA ASP A 314 -25.04 26.07 7.57
C ASP A 314 -24.19 25.16 8.48
N PRO A 315 -24.73 24.01 8.94
CA PRO A 315 -24.00 23.04 9.75
C PRO A 315 -22.72 22.51 9.07
N ASP A 316 -22.73 22.40 7.75
CA ASP A 316 -21.61 21.91 6.92
C ASP A 316 -20.71 23.04 6.40
N SER A 317 -20.83 24.25 6.96
CA SER A 317 -20.01 25.38 6.56
C SER A 317 -18.55 25.22 6.98
N THR A 318 -17.64 25.78 6.18
CA THR A 318 -16.20 25.84 6.46
C THR A 318 -15.90 26.47 7.81
N VAL A 319 -16.68 27.47 8.21
CA VAL A 319 -16.58 28.04 9.56
C VAL A 319 -17.53 27.26 10.45
N ARG A 320 -16.98 26.63 11.47
CA ARG A 320 -17.75 25.78 12.38
C ARG A 320 -18.67 26.63 13.23
N LEU A 321 -19.95 26.29 13.25
CA LEU A 321 -20.94 26.89 14.14
C LEU A 321 -20.47 26.86 15.60
N GLY A 322 -19.88 25.74 16.02
CA GLY A 322 -19.33 25.57 17.37
C GLY A 322 -18.25 26.59 17.71
N ASP A 323 -17.34 26.90 16.79
CA ASP A 323 -16.26 27.87 17.04
C ASP A 323 -16.80 29.31 17.18
N VAL A 324 -17.86 29.66 16.43
CA VAL A 324 -18.51 30.98 16.54
C VAL A 324 -19.28 31.09 17.85
N TYR A 325 -20.04 30.06 18.24
CA TYR A 325 -20.68 30.00 19.55
C TYR A 325 -19.66 30.02 20.69
N GLY A 326 -18.58 29.25 20.56
CA GLY A 326 -17.46 29.24 21.49
C GLY A 326 -16.90 30.63 21.74
N PHE A 327 -16.62 31.36 20.66
CA PHE A 327 -16.18 32.74 20.73
C PHE A 327 -17.19 33.64 21.45
N LEU A 328 -18.48 33.59 21.12
CA LEU A 328 -19.52 34.41 21.77
C LEU A 328 -19.62 34.10 23.27
N VAL A 329 -19.64 32.83 23.65
CA VAL A 329 -19.74 32.39 25.05
C VAL A 329 -18.55 32.89 25.85
N GLU A 330 -17.34 32.72 25.34
CA GLU A 330 -16.13 33.17 26.04
C GLU A 330 -16.10 34.69 26.23
N ARG A 331 -16.51 35.46 25.22
CA ARG A 331 -16.54 36.92 25.32
C ARG A 331 -17.64 37.44 26.27
N HIS A 332 -18.83 36.84 26.26
CA HIS A 332 -19.89 37.21 27.19
C HIS A 332 -19.56 36.78 28.63
N ALA A 333 -18.92 35.62 28.81
CA ALA A 333 -18.43 35.18 30.13
C ALA A 333 -17.36 36.13 30.68
N GLN A 334 -16.40 36.56 29.85
CA GLN A 334 -15.38 37.55 30.22
C GLN A 334 -15.98 38.92 30.56
N ALA A 335 -17.05 39.32 29.86
CA ALA A 335 -17.77 40.57 30.12
C ALA A 335 -18.70 40.50 31.37
N GLY A 336 -18.83 39.32 32.00
CA GLY A 336 -19.69 39.11 33.16
C GLY A 336 -21.17 38.91 32.83
N ASP A 337 -21.55 38.89 31.55
CA ASP A 337 -22.93 38.62 31.13
C ASP A 337 -23.17 37.11 31.00
N LEU A 338 -23.25 36.47 32.16
CA LEU A 338 -23.39 35.01 32.27
C LEU A 338 -24.73 34.51 31.72
N ARG A 339 -25.78 35.33 31.76
CA ARG A 339 -27.11 34.96 31.24
C ARG A 339 -27.09 34.84 29.72
N THR A 340 -26.50 35.81 29.04
CA THR A 340 -26.37 35.77 27.57
C THR A 340 -25.40 34.67 27.13
N ALA A 341 -24.30 34.47 27.88
CA ALA A 341 -23.38 33.36 27.63
C ALA A 341 -24.09 32.00 27.74
N TYR A 342 -24.92 31.79 28.77
CA TYR A 342 -25.69 30.56 28.94
C TYR A 342 -26.72 30.34 27.82
N ARG A 343 -27.40 31.40 27.37
CA ARG A 343 -28.32 31.32 26.22
C ARG A 343 -27.61 30.80 24.98
N TYR A 344 -26.42 31.32 24.67
CA TYR A 344 -25.63 30.84 23.52
C TYR A 344 -25.13 29.41 23.69
N LEU A 345 -24.80 28.97 24.91
CA LEU A 345 -24.49 27.55 25.19
C LEU A 345 -25.69 26.64 24.91
N GLU A 346 -26.90 27.03 25.31
CA GLU A 346 -28.11 26.25 25.02
C GLU A 346 -28.45 26.23 23.54
N GLU A 347 -28.34 27.36 22.85
CA GLU A 347 -28.53 27.43 21.40
C GLU A 347 -27.53 26.55 20.64
N MET A 348 -26.26 26.57 21.06
CA MET A 348 -25.23 25.68 20.54
C MET A 348 -25.60 24.22 20.76
N ARG A 349 -26.05 23.83 21.96
CA ARG A 349 -26.48 22.45 22.25
C ARG A 349 -27.69 22.01 21.44
N LYS A 350 -28.61 22.93 21.12
CA LYS A 350 -29.78 22.66 20.27
C LYS A 350 -29.40 22.47 18.81
N ARG A 351 -28.49 23.30 18.28
CA ARG A 351 -28.04 23.22 16.88
C ARG A 351 -26.98 22.15 16.66
N LEU A 352 -26.22 21.78 17.69
CA LEU A 352 -25.16 20.77 17.68
C LEU A 352 -25.40 19.70 18.78
N PRO A 353 -26.47 18.91 18.69
CA PRO A 353 -26.83 17.94 19.74
C PRO A 353 -25.79 16.81 19.89
N SER A 354 -25.07 16.48 18.81
CA SER A 354 -24.08 15.40 18.77
C SER A 354 -22.69 15.84 19.23
N ALA A 355 -22.44 17.15 19.35
CA ALA A 355 -21.12 17.67 19.62
C ALA A 355 -20.93 18.00 21.10
N ARG A 356 -19.78 17.64 21.68
CA ARG A 356 -19.45 17.98 23.06
C ARG A 356 -19.14 19.47 23.15
N ALA A 357 -19.89 20.21 23.97
CA ALA A 357 -19.68 21.65 24.19
C ALA A 357 -18.24 21.99 24.63
N SER A 358 -17.60 21.08 25.37
CA SER A 358 -16.20 21.19 25.82
C SER A 358 -15.15 21.17 24.70
N TYR A 359 -15.54 20.81 23.47
CA TYR A 359 -14.66 20.86 22.31
C TYR A 359 -14.53 22.28 21.73
N TYR A 360 -15.54 23.12 21.96
CA TYR A 360 -15.61 24.48 21.38
C TYR A 360 -15.46 25.59 22.41
N VAL A 361 -15.84 25.33 23.65
CA VAL A 361 -15.81 26.30 24.75
C VAL A 361 -14.84 25.80 25.81
N SER A 362 -13.94 26.68 26.28
CA SER A 362 -13.04 26.37 27.39
C SER A 362 -13.81 25.97 28.67
N GLN A 363 -13.31 24.97 29.39
CA GLN A 363 -13.93 24.51 30.65
C GLN A 363 -14.05 25.64 31.68
N CYS A 364 -13.07 26.56 31.73
CA CYS A 364 -13.12 27.73 32.59
C CYS A 364 -14.32 28.64 32.28
N ALA A 365 -14.63 28.86 30.99
CA ALA A 365 -15.77 29.69 30.60
C ALA A 365 -17.10 28.97 30.89
N MET A 366 -17.18 27.65 30.67
CA MET A 366 -18.37 26.88 31.03
C MET A 366 -18.63 26.88 32.54
N ASP A 367 -17.59 26.62 33.34
CA ASP A 367 -17.67 26.59 34.80
C ASP A 367 -18.06 27.96 35.34
N ALA A 368 -17.51 29.05 34.80
CA ALA A 368 -17.88 30.41 35.19
C ALA A 368 -19.37 30.71 34.94
N VAL A 369 -19.91 30.27 33.79
CA VAL A 369 -21.32 30.45 33.44
C VAL A 369 -22.23 29.60 34.33
N HIS A 370 -21.89 28.33 34.55
CA HIS A 370 -22.71 27.43 35.38
C HIS A 370 -22.68 27.81 36.86
N GLN A 371 -21.50 28.11 37.42
CA GLN A 371 -21.35 28.51 38.82
C GLN A 371 -22.03 29.86 39.09
N GLY A 372 -21.87 30.85 38.21
CA GLY A 372 -22.46 32.17 38.41
C GLY A 372 -23.98 32.22 38.20
N LEU A 373 -24.58 31.19 37.60
CA LEU A 373 -26.04 31.03 37.50
C LEU A 373 -26.61 30.01 38.50
N GLY A 374 -25.77 29.39 39.35
CA GLY A 374 -26.20 28.40 40.33
C GLY A 374 -26.71 27.09 39.69
N ILE A 375 -26.26 26.77 38.47
CA ILE A 375 -26.64 25.55 37.75
C ILE A 375 -25.65 24.44 38.13
N PRO A 376 -26.12 23.27 38.58
CA PRO A 376 -25.22 22.18 38.97
C PRO A 376 -24.38 21.72 37.77
N VAL A 377 -23.05 21.81 37.91
CA VAL A 377 -22.11 21.30 36.91
C VAL A 377 -22.09 19.77 37.04
N THR A 378 -22.82 19.06 36.19
CA THR A 378 -22.67 17.61 36.03
C THR A 378 -21.29 17.32 35.44
N ARG A 379 -20.29 17.12 36.29
CA ARG A 379 -19.01 16.52 35.90
C ARG A 379 -19.30 15.07 35.48
N HIS A 380 -19.44 14.81 34.18
CA HIS A 380 -19.26 13.46 33.68
C HIS A 380 -17.76 13.14 33.75
N GLY A 381 -17.43 12.29 34.72
CA GLY A 381 -16.08 11.99 35.17
C GLY A 381 -15.17 11.49 34.05
N SER A 382 -14.02 12.13 33.94
CA SER A 382 -12.78 11.46 33.58
C SER A 382 -11.99 11.36 34.88
N GLY A 383 -11.74 10.14 35.35
CA GLY A 383 -11.04 9.87 36.60
C GLY A 383 -11.65 8.67 37.32
N GLY A 384 -11.07 7.50 37.09
CA GLY A 384 -11.45 6.28 37.79
C GLY A 384 -11.19 6.41 39.29
N ASP A 385 -12.10 5.84 40.06
CA ASP A 385 -11.80 5.38 41.41
C ASP A 385 -12.55 4.06 41.59
N HIS A 386 -11.78 2.98 41.64
CA HIS A 386 -12.25 1.69 42.12
C HIS A 386 -12.67 1.87 43.57
N LYS A 387 -13.96 1.77 43.84
CA LYS A 387 -14.43 1.39 45.16
C LYS A 387 -15.41 0.24 45.00
N GLU A 388 -14.90 -0.95 45.28
CA GLU A 388 -15.67 -2.10 45.68
C GLU A 388 -16.65 -1.66 46.77
N THR A 389 -17.93 -1.94 46.56
CA THR A 389 -18.93 -1.96 47.63
C THR A 389 -19.56 -3.32 47.61
N ASP A 390 -19.24 -4.09 48.65
CA ASP A 390 -19.88 -5.34 49.05
C ASP A 390 -21.40 -5.24 48.97
N GLU A 391 -22.02 -6.22 48.33
CA GLU A 391 -23.45 -6.48 48.36
C GLU A 391 -23.81 -7.15 49.71
N GLU A 392 -24.37 -6.40 50.66
CA GLU A 392 -25.17 -6.99 51.72
C GLU A 392 -26.59 -7.26 51.17
N VAL A 393 -26.86 -8.53 50.89
CA VAL A 393 -28.18 -9.06 50.55
C VAL A 393 -28.99 -9.15 51.84
N VAL A 394 -30.08 -8.38 51.93
CA VAL A 394 -31.11 -8.55 52.97
C VAL A 394 -32.29 -9.29 52.34
N GLU A 395 -32.47 -10.55 52.74
CA GLU A 395 -33.69 -11.33 52.46
C GLU A 395 -34.87 -10.71 53.24
N GLU A 396 -35.90 -10.25 52.52
CA GLU A 396 -37.22 -10.04 53.11
C GLU A 396 -38.04 -11.34 52.97
N VAL A 397 -38.28 -11.95 54.14
CA VAL A 397 -39.19 -13.07 54.35
C VAL A 397 -40.62 -12.55 54.28
N GLU A 398 -41.34 -12.89 53.21
CA GLU A 398 -42.77 -12.62 53.09
C GLU A 398 -43.56 -13.73 53.81
N GLY A 399 -44.23 -13.37 54.91
CA GLY A 399 -45.03 -14.27 55.72
C GLY A 399 -46.40 -13.69 56.08
N GLY A 400 -47.42 -14.18 55.39
CA GLY A 400 -48.79 -14.37 55.91
C GLY A 400 -49.87 -13.39 55.42
N PRO A 401 -51.16 -13.74 55.53
CA PRO A 401 -51.74 -14.94 56.18
C PRO A 401 -52.31 -16.00 55.23
#